data_AF-A0A482ZZE8-F1
#
_entry.id   AF-A0A482ZZE8-F1
#
_cell.length_a   1.000
_cell.length_b   1.000
_cell.length_c   1.000
_cell.angle_alpha   90.00
_cell.angle_beta   90.00
_cell.angle_gamma   90.00
#
_symmetry.space_group_name_H-M   'P 1'
#
loop_
_entity.id
_entity.type
_entity.pdbx_description
1 polymer ?
#
loop_
_entity_poly.entity_id
_entity_poly.type
_entity_poly.pdbx_seq_one_letter_code
_entity_poly.pdbx_strand_id
1 'polypeptide(L)'
;MQDVGRLYVVYFNKTYKRTGTLWEDRYKSSLVQFEFYLLNVYRYIELSPVRAGMAEDPADYSFSSYQINALGKTTDLCTPHDEYLILGNTKQERQQNYRTLFEYEIDGMLIDNIRKTTNQGMAIGNEAFIKQIEMLTGYNMLSKSRGRPKGWRRRFD
;
A
#
# COMPACT_ATOMS: atom_id res chain seq x y z
N MET A 1 3.58 6.17 -13.01
CA MET A 1 2.11 5.92 -12.99
C MET A 1 1.33 6.64 -14.08
N GLN A 2 1.72 7.85 -14.51
CA GLN A 2 0.99 8.58 -15.57
C GLN A 2 0.90 7.78 -16.89
N ASP A 3 1.98 7.12 -17.32
CA ASP A 3 1.96 6.33 -18.56
C ASP A 3 1.04 5.13 -18.50
N VAL A 4 1.09 4.34 -17.42
CA VAL A 4 0.19 3.19 -17.22
C VAL A 4 -1.26 3.66 -17.25
N GLY A 5 -1.58 4.74 -16.53
CA GLY A 5 -2.93 5.30 -16.52
C GLY A 5 -3.38 5.76 -17.90
N ARG A 6 -2.54 6.50 -18.63
CA ARG A 6 -2.85 7.02 -19.97
C ARG A 6 -3.06 5.89 -20.98
N LEU A 7 -2.15 4.92 -21.02
CA LEU A 7 -2.20 3.82 -21.98
C LEU A 7 -3.40 2.90 -21.70
N TYR A 8 -3.63 2.53 -20.44
CA TYR A 8 -4.71 1.61 -20.09
C TYR A 8 -6.10 2.23 -20.24
N VAL A 9 -6.30 3.50 -19.88
CA VAL A 9 -7.59 4.19 -20.09
C VAL A 9 -7.97 4.22 -21.56
N VAL A 10 -7.00 4.54 -22.44
CA VAL A 10 -7.24 4.57 -23.89
C VAL A 10 -7.58 3.18 -24.41
N TYR A 11 -6.83 2.15 -24.00
CA TYR A 11 -7.11 0.76 -24.35
C TYR A 11 -8.53 0.35 -23.91
N PHE A 12 -8.86 0.52 -22.63
CA PHE A 12 -10.13 0.11 -22.04
C PHE A 12 -11.32 0.79 -22.72
N ASN A 13 -11.26 2.11 -22.91
CA ASN A 13 -12.34 2.87 -23.55
C ASN A 13 -12.57 2.44 -25.00
N LYS A 14 -11.51 2.14 -25.76
CA LYS A 14 -11.63 1.58 -27.12
C LYS A 14 -12.27 0.20 -27.11
N THR A 15 -11.81 -0.70 -26.24
CA THR A 15 -12.30 -2.09 -26.17
C THR A 15 -13.78 -2.15 -25.79
N TYR A 16 -14.20 -1.37 -24.79
CA TYR A 16 -15.56 -1.42 -24.25
C TYR A 16 -16.48 -0.32 -24.79
N LYS A 17 -16.05 0.41 -25.83
CA LYS A 17 -16.81 1.52 -26.45
C LYS A 17 -17.31 2.55 -25.41
N ARG A 18 -16.44 2.90 -24.45
CA ARG A 18 -16.69 3.89 -23.40
C ARG A 18 -15.90 5.18 -23.65
N THR A 19 -16.28 6.24 -22.94
CA THR A 19 -15.58 7.53 -22.92
C THR A 19 -15.43 8.02 -21.48
N GLY A 20 -14.50 8.93 -21.24
CA GLY A 20 -14.26 9.54 -19.92
C GLY A 20 -13.15 8.86 -19.12
N THR A 21 -13.05 9.24 -17.84
CA THR A 21 -12.03 8.73 -16.92
C THR A 21 -12.37 7.31 -16.45
N LEU A 22 -11.35 6.47 -16.30
CA LEU A 22 -11.50 5.13 -15.71
C LEU A 22 -11.23 5.14 -14.21
N TRP A 23 -10.30 5.97 -13.77
CA TRP A 23 -9.84 6.06 -12.39
C TRP A 23 -10.68 7.06 -11.60
N GLU A 24 -11.01 6.71 -10.36
CA GLU A 24 -11.79 7.57 -9.45
C GLU A 24 -10.95 8.70 -8.84
N ASP A 25 -9.69 8.43 -8.52
CA ASP A 25 -8.79 9.38 -7.85
C ASP A 25 -7.37 9.35 -8.47
N ARG A 26 -6.53 10.30 -8.10
CA ARG A 26 -5.12 10.36 -8.46
C ARG A 26 -4.34 9.25 -7.75
N TYR A 27 -3.26 8.81 -8.38
CA TYR A 27 -2.31 7.88 -7.77
C TYR A 27 -1.74 8.45 -6.47
N LYS A 28 -1.62 7.57 -5.47
CA LYS A 28 -1.08 7.87 -4.13
C LYS A 28 0.17 7.02 -3.92
N SER A 29 1.17 7.62 -3.27
CA SER A 29 2.41 6.95 -2.90
C SER A 29 2.84 7.39 -1.51
N SER A 30 3.29 6.43 -0.71
CA SER A 30 3.83 6.64 0.63
C SER A 30 5.11 5.85 0.79
N LEU A 31 6.11 6.46 1.42
CA LEU A 31 7.33 5.76 1.81
C LEU A 31 7.01 4.83 2.98
N VAL A 32 7.56 3.63 2.96
CA VAL A 32 7.35 2.60 3.99
C VAL A 32 8.70 2.23 4.58
N GLN A 33 8.82 2.32 5.91
CA GLN A 33 9.97 1.78 6.63
C GLN A 33 9.97 0.24 6.53
N PHE A 34 11.05 -0.34 6.04
CA PHE A 34 11.02 -1.73 5.61
C PHE A 34 10.99 -2.73 6.78
N GLU A 35 11.83 -2.55 7.79
CA GLU A 35 12.14 -3.56 8.82
C GLU A 35 10.91 -4.00 9.64
N PHE A 36 9.95 -3.10 9.86
CA PHE A 36 8.79 -3.36 10.72
C PHE A 36 7.45 -3.21 10.00
N TYR A 37 7.38 -2.39 8.95
CA TYR A 37 6.10 -2.01 8.35
C TYR A 37 5.85 -2.67 7.01
N LEU A 38 6.88 -3.08 6.26
CA LEU A 38 6.70 -3.55 4.89
C LEU A 38 5.84 -4.81 4.80
N LEU A 39 6.15 -5.84 5.59
CA LEU A 39 5.37 -7.09 5.59
C LEU A 39 3.94 -6.86 6.08
N ASN A 40 3.72 -5.87 6.97
CA ASN A 40 2.36 -5.48 7.37
C ASN A 40 1.60 -4.78 6.22
N VAL A 41 2.28 -3.98 5.41
CA VAL A 41 1.71 -3.41 4.18
C VAL A 41 1.40 -4.51 3.16
N TYR A 42 2.24 -5.53 3.03
CA TYR A 42 1.97 -6.68 2.17
C TYR A 42 0.70 -7.41 2.63
N ARG A 43 0.63 -7.79 3.91
CA ARG A 43 -0.58 -8.42 4.49
C ARG A 43 -1.81 -7.54 4.29
N TYR A 44 -1.68 -6.22 4.48
CA TYR A 44 -2.75 -5.28 4.18
C TYR A 44 -3.20 -5.44 2.72
N ILE A 45 -2.30 -5.35 1.74
CA ILE A 45 -2.66 -5.48 0.32
C ILE A 45 -3.31 -6.83 0.03
N GLU A 46 -2.70 -7.92 0.48
CA GLU A 46 -3.13 -9.29 0.15
C GLU A 46 -4.45 -9.69 0.80
N LEU A 47 -4.80 -9.13 1.96
CA LEU A 47 -6.12 -9.28 2.59
C LEU A 47 -7.17 -8.31 2.04
N SER A 48 -6.84 -7.43 1.08
CA SER A 48 -7.82 -6.50 0.50
C SER A 48 -9.00 -7.19 -0.19
N PRO A 49 -8.81 -8.27 -0.98
CA PRO A 49 -9.91 -9.01 -1.59
C PRO A 49 -10.85 -9.61 -0.55
N VAL A 50 -10.30 -10.16 0.53
CA VAL A 50 -11.06 -10.71 1.66
C VAL A 50 -11.88 -9.63 2.34
N ARG A 51 -11.26 -8.49 2.68
CA ARG A 51 -11.96 -7.34 3.27
C ARG A 51 -13.01 -6.73 2.35
N ALA A 52 -12.87 -6.88 1.04
CA ALA A 52 -13.84 -6.44 0.05
C ALA A 52 -14.95 -7.47 -0.23
N GLY A 53 -14.92 -8.64 0.40
CA GLY A 53 -15.88 -9.73 0.18
C GLY A 53 -15.74 -10.40 -1.20
N MET A 54 -14.57 -10.29 -1.84
CA MET A 54 -14.29 -10.88 -3.15
C MET A 54 -13.70 -12.29 -3.07
N ALA A 55 -13.18 -12.69 -1.90
CA ALA A 55 -12.57 -13.98 -1.62
C ALA A 55 -12.76 -14.33 -0.14
N GLU A 56 -12.81 -15.61 0.21
CA GLU A 56 -12.86 -16.05 1.60
C GLU A 56 -11.45 -16.12 2.20
N ASP A 57 -10.48 -16.62 1.43
CA ASP A 57 -9.06 -16.66 1.79
C ASP A 57 -8.20 -15.84 0.80
N PRO A 58 -7.08 -15.20 1.23
CA PRO A 58 -6.17 -14.53 0.29
C PRO A 58 -5.60 -15.46 -0.79
N ALA A 59 -5.54 -16.78 -0.54
CA ALA A 59 -5.16 -17.80 -1.51
C ALA A 59 -6.14 -17.94 -2.68
N ASP A 60 -7.42 -17.61 -2.47
CA ASP A 60 -8.46 -17.75 -3.49
C ASP A 60 -8.40 -16.62 -4.53
N TYR A 61 -7.75 -15.51 -4.17
CA TYR A 61 -7.63 -14.37 -5.08
C TYR A 61 -6.38 -14.48 -5.96
N SER A 62 -6.60 -14.88 -7.23
CA SER A 62 -5.54 -15.12 -8.21
C SER A 62 -4.76 -13.85 -8.63
N PHE A 63 -5.32 -12.66 -8.45
CA PHE A 63 -4.72 -11.39 -8.89
C PHE A 63 -3.96 -10.67 -7.76
N SER A 64 -3.18 -11.42 -6.99
CA SER A 64 -2.40 -10.93 -5.85
C SER A 64 -1.00 -11.55 -5.82
N SER A 65 -0.04 -10.83 -5.23
CA SER A 65 1.30 -11.35 -4.93
C SER A 65 1.29 -12.51 -3.92
N TYR A 66 0.17 -12.74 -3.22
CA TYR A 66 0.01 -13.89 -2.33
C TYR A 66 0.27 -15.21 -3.08
N GLN A 67 -0.16 -15.30 -4.34
CA GLN A 67 0.10 -16.46 -5.21
C GLN A 67 1.60 -16.76 -5.37
N ILE A 68 2.44 -15.72 -5.31
CA ILE A 68 3.89 -15.82 -5.48
C ILE A 68 4.55 -16.05 -4.12
N ASN A 69 4.28 -15.16 -3.17
CA ASN A 69 4.95 -15.10 -1.87
C ASN A 69 4.55 -16.26 -0.96
N ALA A 70 3.27 -16.66 -0.97
CA ALA A 70 2.72 -17.72 -0.14
C ALA A 70 2.61 -19.06 -0.89
N LEU A 71 2.20 -19.05 -2.16
CA LEU A 71 1.92 -20.29 -2.92
C LEU A 71 3.02 -20.67 -3.91
N GLY A 72 4.05 -19.83 -4.09
CA GLY A 72 5.23 -20.17 -4.88
C GLY A 72 5.04 -20.12 -6.40
N LYS A 73 3.98 -19.47 -6.89
CA LYS A 73 3.78 -19.25 -8.33
C LYS A 73 4.94 -18.45 -8.91
N THR A 74 5.53 -18.94 -9.99
CA THR A 74 6.64 -18.27 -10.68
C THR A 74 6.14 -17.17 -11.61
N THR A 75 6.84 -16.05 -11.64
CA THR A 75 6.59 -14.93 -12.56
C THR A 75 7.82 -14.05 -12.66
N ASP A 76 8.01 -13.43 -13.82
CA ASP A 76 9.07 -12.43 -14.04
C ASP A 76 8.61 -11.01 -13.62
N LEU A 77 7.34 -10.86 -13.23
CA LEU A 77 6.75 -9.57 -12.86
C LEU A 77 7.00 -9.16 -11.41
N CYS A 78 7.57 -10.03 -10.58
CA CYS A 78 7.74 -9.79 -9.15
C CYS A 78 9.19 -10.07 -8.74
N THR A 79 9.84 -9.06 -8.18
CA THR A 79 11.17 -9.19 -7.57
C THR A 79 10.99 -9.25 -6.05
N PRO A 80 11.50 -10.29 -5.37
CA PRO A 80 11.37 -10.41 -3.92
C PRO A 80 12.18 -9.31 -3.23
N HIS A 81 11.59 -8.71 -2.19
CA HIS A 81 12.26 -7.73 -1.33
C HIS A 81 13.09 -8.45 -0.25
N ASP A 82 14.15 -7.81 0.27
CA ASP A 82 15.04 -8.38 1.29
C ASP A 82 14.29 -8.83 2.55
N GLU A 83 13.37 -8.02 3.07
CA GLU A 83 12.46 -8.42 4.16
C GLU A 83 11.69 -9.73 3.91
N TYR A 84 11.28 -10.01 2.67
CA TYR A 84 10.68 -11.31 2.34
C TYR A 84 11.74 -12.41 2.29
N LEU A 85 12.95 -12.11 1.79
CA LEU A 85 14.04 -13.07 1.73
C LEU A 85 14.52 -13.49 3.14
N ILE A 86 14.48 -12.58 4.11
CA ILE A 86 14.83 -12.83 5.51
C ILE A 86 13.88 -13.84 6.19
N LEU A 87 12.66 -14.01 5.67
CA LEU A 87 11.70 -14.96 6.24
C LEU A 87 12.17 -16.43 6.20
N GLY A 88 13.21 -16.77 5.46
CA GLY A 88 13.73 -18.13 5.42
C GLY A 88 14.86 -18.31 4.43
N ASN A 89 15.71 -19.30 4.67
CA ASN A 89 16.86 -19.58 3.81
C ASN A 89 16.40 -20.26 2.51
N THR A 90 15.37 -21.10 2.59
CA THR A 90 14.79 -21.79 1.44
C THR A 90 13.50 -21.13 0.95
N LYS A 91 13.10 -21.42 -0.30
CA LYS A 91 11.81 -20.94 -0.84
C LYS A 91 10.63 -21.48 -0.02
N GLN A 92 10.72 -22.73 0.41
CA GLN A 92 9.70 -23.42 1.19
C GLN A 92 9.56 -22.79 2.59
N GLU A 93 10.68 -22.52 3.27
CA GLU A 93 10.68 -21.81 4.56
C GLU A 93 10.06 -20.42 4.43
N ARG A 94 10.46 -19.65 3.41
CA ARG A 94 9.87 -18.31 3.17
C ARG A 94 8.38 -18.37 2.96
N GLN A 95 7.90 -19.29 2.12
CA GLN A 95 6.46 -19.46 1.88
C GLN A 95 5.71 -19.86 3.14
N GLN A 96 6.26 -20.78 3.94
CA GLN A 96 5.64 -21.20 5.19
C GLN A 96 5.59 -20.05 6.20
N ASN A 97 6.72 -19.39 6.44
CA ASN A 97 6.81 -18.27 7.37
C ASN A 97 6.04 -17.03 6.89
N TYR A 98 5.82 -16.90 5.57
CA TYR A 98 4.95 -15.87 5.03
C TYR A 98 3.48 -16.19 5.30
N ARG A 99 3.03 -17.44 5.15
CA ARG A 99 1.66 -17.88 5.48
C ARG A 99 1.34 -17.68 6.97
N THR A 100 2.28 -17.96 7.87
CA THR A 100 2.07 -17.79 9.32
C THR A 100 1.78 -16.33 9.70
N LEU A 101 2.23 -15.36 8.89
CA LEU A 101 1.87 -13.95 9.11
C LEU A 101 0.36 -13.70 8.99
N PHE A 102 -0.40 -14.55 8.30
CA PHE A 102 -1.85 -14.41 8.10
C PHE A 102 -2.67 -15.12 9.17
N GLU A 103 -2.04 -15.91 10.05
CA GLU A 103 -2.72 -16.59 11.18
C GLU A 103 -3.18 -15.59 12.24
N TYR A 104 -2.49 -14.46 12.36
CA TYR A 104 -2.85 -13.38 13.28
C TYR A 104 -3.55 -12.25 12.52
N GLU A 105 -4.51 -11.60 13.15
CA GLU A 105 -5.11 -10.39 12.60
C GLU A 105 -4.08 -9.24 12.56
N ILE A 106 -4.23 -8.35 11.58
CA ILE A 106 -3.48 -7.09 11.58
C ILE A 106 -4.18 -6.15 12.56
N ASP A 107 -3.42 -5.50 13.44
CA ASP A 107 -3.94 -4.45 14.31
C ASP A 107 -4.75 -3.41 13.51
N GLY A 108 -6.00 -3.17 13.92
CA GLY A 108 -6.88 -2.19 13.30
C GLY A 108 -6.27 -0.78 13.28
N MET A 109 -5.51 -0.39 14.31
CA MET A 109 -4.81 0.90 14.33
C MET A 109 -3.76 0.99 13.22
N LEU A 110 -3.07 -0.11 12.93
CA LEU A 110 -2.09 -0.17 11.85
C LEU A 110 -2.76 -0.09 10.48
N ILE A 111 -3.89 -0.78 10.29
CA ILE A 111 -4.69 -0.69 9.05
C ILE A 111 -5.12 0.76 8.81
N ASP A 112 -5.66 1.41 9.84
CA ASP A 112 -6.11 2.80 9.76
C ASP A 112 -4.94 3.75 9.49
N ASN A 113 -3.78 3.49 10.10
CA ASN A 113 -2.57 4.25 9.83
C ASN A 113 -2.14 4.13 8.37
N ILE A 114 -2.05 2.91 7.82
CA ILE A 114 -1.70 2.67 6.40
C ILE A 114 -2.66 3.43 5.48
N ARG A 115 -3.97 3.33 5.71
CA ARG A 115 -4.99 4.03 4.92
C ARG A 115 -4.86 5.55 5.00
N LYS A 116 -4.75 6.08 6.22
CA LYS A 116 -4.70 7.53 6.47
C LYS A 116 -3.45 8.15 5.85
N THR A 117 -2.28 7.57 6.10
CA THR A 117 -0.98 8.05 5.60
C THR A 117 -0.92 7.98 4.08
N THR A 118 -1.35 6.87 3.47
CA THR A 118 -1.43 6.71 2.01
C THR A 118 -2.32 7.77 1.37
N ASN A 119 -3.49 8.03 1.96
CA ASN A 119 -4.41 9.07 1.47
C ASN A 119 -3.87 10.50 1.63
N GLN A 120 -2.87 10.70 2.48
CA GLN A 120 -2.24 12.00 2.72
C GLN A 120 -0.88 12.13 2.03
N GLY A 121 -0.35 11.06 1.42
CA GLY A 121 1.00 11.03 0.85
C GLY A 121 2.10 11.10 1.91
N MET A 122 1.83 10.63 3.13
CA MET A 122 2.77 10.67 4.27
C MET A 122 3.54 9.35 4.41
N ALA A 123 4.67 9.38 5.09
CA ALA A 123 5.48 8.21 5.38
C ALA A 123 4.79 7.26 6.40
N ILE A 124 4.99 5.95 6.22
CA ILE A 124 4.57 4.87 7.11
C ILE A 124 5.83 4.36 7.80
N GLY A 125 5.96 4.62 9.09
CA GLY A 125 7.11 4.20 9.87
C GLY A 125 7.05 4.73 11.30
N ASN A 126 8.09 4.48 12.06
CA ASN A 126 8.22 5.04 13.41
C ASN A 126 8.57 6.55 13.36
N GLU A 127 8.53 7.23 14.51
CA GLU A 127 8.82 8.67 14.56
C GLU A 127 10.21 9.05 14.05
N ALA A 128 11.22 8.20 14.29
CA ALA A 128 12.58 8.45 13.85
C ALA A 128 12.67 8.42 12.32
N PHE A 129 12.03 7.44 11.69
CA PHE A 129 11.92 7.34 10.24
C PHE A 129 11.16 8.53 9.65
N ILE A 130 10.03 8.90 10.25
CA ILE A 130 9.25 10.07 9.78
C ILE A 130 10.12 11.33 9.81
N LYS A 131 10.81 11.60 10.93
CA LYS A 131 11.74 12.73 11.05
C LYS A 131 12.86 12.67 10.01
N GLN A 132 13.40 11.48 9.76
CA GLN A 132 14.42 11.28 8.72
C GLN A 132 13.90 11.68 7.34
N ILE A 133 12.69 11.23 6.97
CA ILE A 133 12.09 11.61 5.69
C ILE A 133 11.81 13.12 5.64
N GLU A 134 11.32 13.75 6.72
CA GLU A 134 11.12 15.20 6.75
C GLU A 134 12.42 15.97 6.48
N MET A 135 13.53 15.54 7.09
CA MET A 135 14.85 16.13 6.87
C MET A 135 15.34 15.95 5.42
N LEU A 136 15.08 14.79 4.81
CA LEU A 136 15.51 14.50 3.44
C LEU A 136 14.69 15.24 2.39
N THR A 137 13.38 15.36 2.59
CA THR A 137 12.50 15.94 1.57
C THR A 137 12.19 17.42 1.78
N GLY A 138 12.44 17.96 2.98
CA GLY A 138 12.07 19.32 3.36
C GLY A 138 10.55 19.54 3.50
N TYR A 139 9.76 18.46 3.47
CA TYR A 139 8.31 18.49 3.60
C TYR A 139 7.89 17.91 4.94
N ASN A 140 6.81 18.44 5.51
CA ASN A 140 6.23 17.87 6.73
C ASN A 140 5.55 16.53 6.40
N MET A 141 5.96 15.47 7.10
CA MET A 141 5.49 14.09 6.92
C MET A 141 4.50 13.67 8.01
N LEU A 142 4.04 14.63 8.82
CA LEU A 142 3.00 14.44 9.82
C LEU A 142 1.68 15.07 9.36
N SER A 143 0.57 14.42 9.70
CA SER A 143 -0.75 14.96 9.37
C SER A 143 -1.05 16.18 10.23
N LYS A 144 -1.10 17.38 9.66
CA LYS A 144 -1.69 18.56 10.33
C LYS A 144 -3.21 18.48 10.28
N SER A 145 -3.87 19.08 11.28
CA SER A 145 -5.32 19.24 11.27
C SER A 145 -5.77 19.91 9.97
N ARG A 146 -6.72 19.29 9.27
CA ARG A 146 -7.28 19.83 8.03
C ARG A 146 -8.04 21.12 8.32
N GLY A 147 -7.87 22.12 7.45
CA GLY A 147 -8.58 23.39 7.53
C GLY A 147 -7.66 24.58 7.68
N ARG A 148 -8.25 25.78 7.58
CA ARG A 148 -7.51 27.04 7.74
C ARG A 148 -7.02 27.18 9.19
N PRO A 149 -5.81 27.72 9.43
CA PRO A 149 -5.37 28.01 10.79
C PRO A 149 -6.40 28.87 11.53
N LYS A 150 -6.62 28.57 12.83
CA LYS A 150 -7.45 29.40 13.69
C LYS A 150 -6.92 30.85 13.66
N GLY A 151 -7.81 31.81 13.41
CA GLY A 151 -7.45 33.24 13.31
C GLY A 151 -7.24 33.77 11.88
N TRP A 152 -7.42 32.96 10.83
CA TRP A 152 -7.24 33.45 9.45
C TRP A 152 -8.29 34.50 9.01
N ARG A 153 -9.48 34.55 9.63
CA ARG A 153 -10.46 35.60 9.30
C ARG A 153 -9.93 36.95 9.78
N ARG A 154 -9.61 37.85 8.85
CA ARG A 154 -9.44 39.28 9.16
C ARG A 154 -10.75 39.77 9.77
N ARG A 155 -10.69 40.36 10.96
CA ARG A 155 -11.83 41.14 11.46
C ARG A 155 -12.02 42.29 10.48
N PHE A 156 -13.19 42.35 9.87
CA PHE A 156 -13.63 43.59 9.25
C PHE A 156 -14.22 44.39 10.41
N ASP A 157 -13.50 45.44 10.80
CA ASP A 157 -13.98 46.47 11.71
C ASP A 157 -14.99 47.37 10.99
#